data_AF-A0A1M5VIW7-F1
#
_entry.id   AF-A0A1M5VIW7-F1
#
_cell.length_a   1.000
_cell.length_b   1.000
_cell.length_c   1.000
_cell.angle_alpha   90.00
_cell.angle_beta   90.00
_cell.angle_gamma   90.00
#
_symmetry.space_group_name_H-M   'P 1'
#
loop_
_entity.id
_entity.type
_entity.pdbx_description
1 polymer ?
#
loop_
_entity_poly.entity_id
_entity_poly.type
_entity_poly.pdbx_seq_one_letter_code
_entity_poly.pdbx_strand_id
1 'polypeptide(L)' 'MAIVSFAAIIVFDIVLCIVEIPKMISQKLIKEFVTFSVLLLVGTTIAVLKCLNINVPNPSEWQEWFFSPVADLMKSLLKP' A
#
# COMPACT_ATOMS: atom_id res chain seq x y z
N MET A 1 -1.80 19.83 -10.64
CA MET A 1 -2.45 19.11 -9.52
C MET A 1 -1.56 18.03 -8.91
N ALA A 2 -0.80 17.24 -9.68
CA ALA A 2 0.10 16.20 -9.14
C ALA A 2 1.18 16.70 -8.15
N ILE A 3 1.76 17.88 -8.38
CA ILE A 3 2.77 18.48 -7.48
C ILE A 3 2.19 18.76 -6.09
N VAL A 4 0.94 19.23 -6.02
CA VAL A 4 0.26 19.51 -4.75
C VAL A 4 -0.03 18.20 -4.00
N SER A 5 -0.46 17.16 -4.71
CA SER A 5 -0.68 15.82 -4.12
C SER A 5 0.63 15.21 -3.60
N PHE A 6 1.71 15.30 -4.37
CA PHE A 6 3.02 14.80 -3.95
C PHE A 6 3.55 15.53 -2.71
N ALA A 7 3.45 16.86 -2.68
CA ALA A 7 3.82 17.65 -1.52
C ALA A 7 2.98 17.29 -0.28
N ALA A 8 1.67 17.08 -0.46
CA ALA A 8 0.78 16.67 0.62
C ALA A 8 1.14 15.29 1.19
N ILE A 9 1.48 14.31 0.34
CA ILE A 9 1.91 12.97 0.77
C ILE A 9 3.19 13.06 1.60
N ILE A 10 4.19 13.80 1.13
CA ILE A 10 5.46 13.96 1.87
C ILE A 10 5.23 14.64 3.21
N VAL A 11 4.44 15.72 3.24
CA VAL A 11 4.14 16.43 4.49
C VAL A 11 3.41 15.52 5.46
N PHE A 12 2.44 14.73 4.98
CA PHE A 12 1.73 13.77 5.79
C PHE A 12 2.68 12.72 6.38
N ASP A 13 3.52 12.09 5.56
CA ASP A 13 4.48 11.07 6.00
C ASP A 13 5.48 11.62 7.03
N ILE A 14 5.94 12.86 6.86
CA ILE A 14 6.83 13.53 7.82
C ILE A 14 6.13 13.74 9.16
N VAL A 15 4.90 14.27 9.16
CA VAL A 15 4.12 14.48 10.39
C VAL A 15 3.88 13.15 11.10
N LEU A 16 3.53 12.11 10.35
CA LEU A 16 3.29 10.77 10.85
C LEU A 16 4.56 10.19 11.50
N CYS A 17 5.71 10.30 10.82
CA CYS A 17 7.00 9.92 11.38
C CYS A 17 7.34 10.66 12.68
N ILE A 18 7.12 11.97 12.75
CA ILE A 18 7.41 12.77 13.94
C ILE A 18 6.52 12.37 15.13
N VAL A 19 5.29 11.90 14.88
CA VAL A 19 4.37 11.49 15.96
C VAL A 19 4.61 10.04 16.39
N GLU A 20 4.71 9.10 15.44
CA GLU A 20 4.81 7.67 15.74
C GLU A 20 6.23 7.25 16.20
N ILE A 21 7.28 7.67 15.48
CA ILE A 21 8.65 7.19 15.72
C ILE A 21 9.15 7.46 17.15
N PRO A 22 9.02 8.68 17.74
CA PRO A 22 9.52 8.90 19.09
C PRO A 22 8.76 8.06 20.13
N LYS A 23 7.47 7.83 19.93
CA LYS A 23 6.66 6.97 20.80
C LYS A 23 7.16 5.53 20.78
N MET A 24 7.51 5.00 19.60
CA MET A 24 8.01 3.64 19.42
C MET A 24 9.43 3.46 19.99
N ILE A 25 10.31 4.44 19.78
CA ILE A 25 11.67 4.44 20.33
C ILE A 25 11.61 4.49 21.87
N SER A 26 10.78 5.39 22.43
CA SER A 26 10.60 5.51 23.88
C SER A 26 10.15 4.21 24.54
N GLN A 27 9.33 3.42 23.84
CA GLN A 27 8.80 2.15 24.33
C GLN A 27 9.65 0.92 23.91
N LYS A 28 10.81 1.12 23.26
CA LYS A 28 11.70 0.06 22.72
C LYS A 28 10.96 -0.93 21.80
N LEU A 29 9.97 -0.44 21.06
CA LEU A 29 9.08 -1.20 20.20
C LEU A 29 9.68 -1.42 18.79
N ILE A 30 10.71 -2.26 18.73
CA ILE A 30 11.46 -2.49 17.48
C ILE A 30 10.62 -3.23 16.43
N LYS A 31 9.77 -4.18 16.84
CA LYS A 31 8.91 -4.93 15.92
C LYS A 31 7.82 -4.05 15.32
N GLU A 32 7.20 -3.21 16.14
CA GLU A 32 6.26 -2.23 15.64
C GLU A 32 6.96 -1.26 14.69
N PHE A 33 8.17 -0.79 15.01
CA PHE A 33 8.90 0.16 14.17
C PHE A 33 9.15 -0.40 12.77
N VAL A 34 9.56 -1.66 12.67
CA VAL A 34 9.74 -2.34 11.39
C VAL A 34 8.40 -2.45 10.64
N THR A 35 7.34 -2.87 11.33
CA THR A 35 6.00 -2.99 10.72
C THR A 35 5.49 -1.65 10.19
N PHE A 36 5.61 -0.60 10.99
CA PHE A 36 5.28 0.77 10.63
C PHE A 36 6.07 1.23 9.41
N SER A 37 7.39 1.06 9.42
CA SER A 37 8.26 1.49 8.33
C SER A 37 7.93 0.77 7.03
N VAL A 38 7.66 -0.54 7.07
CA VAL A 38 7.26 -1.32 5.89
C VAL A 38 5.92 -0.84 5.36
N LEU A 39 4.91 -0.67 6.22
CA LEU A 39 3.59 -0.18 5.80
C LEU A 39 3.66 1.24 5.21
N LEU A 40 4.42 2.14 5.86
CA LEU A 40 4.59 3.51 5.39
C LEU A 40 5.27 3.51 4.02
N LEU A 41 6.38 2.80 3.85
CA LEU A 41 7.07 2.69 2.56
C LEU A 41 6.17 2.16 1.45
N VAL A 42 5.39 1.11 1.72
CA VAL A 42 4.46 0.55 0.73
C VAL A 42 3.37 1.57 0.37
N GLY A 43 2.77 2.22 1.36
CA GLY A 43 1.75 3.25 1.15
C GLY A 43 2.27 4.44 0.35
N THR A 44 3.41 5.00 0.74
CA THR A 44 4.07 6.11 0.04
C THR A 44 4.43 5.71 -1.38
N THR A 45 4.98 4.52 -1.60
CA THR A 45 5.33 4.04 -2.96
C THR A 45 4.10 4.00 -3.85
N ILE A 46 2.99 3.41 -3.38
CA ILE A 46 1.73 3.35 -4.14
C ILE A 46 1.19 4.76 -4.42
N ALA A 47 1.24 5.66 -3.43
CA ALA A 47 0.78 7.02 -3.57
C ALA A 47 1.61 7.81 -4.61
N VAL A 48 2.92 7.63 -4.59
CA VAL A 48 3.85 8.24 -5.57
C VAL A 48 3.62 7.68 -6.97
N LEU A 49 3.45 6.35 -7.11
CA LEU A 49 3.11 5.72 -8.39
C LEU A 49 1.81 6.28 -8.98
N LYS A 50 0.78 6.48 -8.14
CA LYS A 50 -0.47 7.15 -8.54
C LYS A 50 -0.24 8.60 -8.98
N CYS A 51 0.60 9.37 -8.28
CA CYS A 51 0.95 10.73 -8.70
C CYS A 51 1.68 10.78 -10.05
N LEU A 52 2.46 9.75 -10.37
CA LEU A 52 3.15 9.58 -11.66
C LEU A 52 2.22 9.11 -12.79
N ASN A 53 0.91 8.98 -12.56
CA ASN A 53 -0.05 8.38 -13.49
C ASN A 53 0.33 6.95 -13.93
N ILE A 54 1.13 6.25 -13.13
CA ILE A 54 1.38 4.83 -13.35
C ILE A 54 0.11 4.11 -12.90
N ASN A 55 -0.47 3.33 -13.80
CA ASN A 55 -1.70 2.60 -13.53
C ASN A 55 -1.42 1.50 -12.51
N VAL A 56 -1.64 1.81 -11.23
CA VAL A 56 -1.62 0.82 -10.17
C VAL A 56 -2.94 0.07 -10.26
N PRO A 57 -2.92 -1.25 -10.55
CA PRO A 57 -4.14 -2.02 -10.72
C PRO A 57 -5.01 -1.88 -9.48
N ASN A 58 -6.31 -1.72 -9.70
CA ASN A 58 -7.25 -1.53 -8.61
C ASN A 58 -7.25 -2.80 -7.73
N PRO A 59 -7.37 -2.70 -6.39
CA PRO A 59 -7.55 -3.88 -5.53
C PRO A 59 -8.54 -4.93 -6.07
N SER A 60 -9.63 -4.50 -6.73
CA SER A 60 -10.59 -5.40 -7.36
C SER A 60 -10.01 -6.20 -8.53
N GLU A 61 -9.13 -5.61 -9.35
CA GLU A 61 -8.43 -6.31 -10.43
C GLU A 61 -7.38 -7.29 -9.86
N TRP A 62 -6.77 -6.92 -8.74
CA TRP A 62 -5.84 -7.81 -8.05
C TRP A 62 -6.56 -9.01 -7.42
N GLN A 63 -7.77 -8.79 -6.89
CA GLN A 63 -8.68 -9.84 -6.45
C GLN A 63 -9.07 -10.74 -7.64
N GLU A 64 -9.49 -10.17 -8.77
CA GLU A 64 -9.80 -10.95 -9.97
C GLU A 64 -8.63 -11.81 -10.43
N TRP A 65 -7.40 -11.28 -10.44
CA TRP A 65 -6.22 -12.07 -10.79
C TRP A 65 -5.98 -13.23 -9.82
N PHE A 66 -6.12 -12.99 -8.50
CA PHE A 66 -5.95 -14.00 -7.47
C PHE A 66 -7.01 -15.11 -7.55
N PHE A 67 -8.26 -14.74 -7.85
CA PHE A 67 -9.40 -15.66 -7.93
C PHE A 67 -9.60 -16.26 -9.33
N SER A 68 -8.97 -15.70 -10.38
CA SER A 68 -8.99 -16.21 -11.75
C SER A 68 -8.68 -17.72 -11.85
N PRO A 69 -7.60 -18.27 -11.24
CA PRO A 69 -7.34 -19.71 -11.32
C PRO A 69 -8.46 -20.55 -10.69
N VAL A 70 -9.11 -20.07 -9.63
CA VAL A 70 -10.25 -20.75 -9.01
C VAL A 70 -11.49 -20.69 -9.91
N ALA A 71 -11.72 -19.54 -10.54
CA ALA A 71 -12.80 -19.35 -11.51
C ALA A 71 -12.61 -20.24 -12.75
N ASP A 72 -11.38 -20.40 -13.23
CA ASP A 72 -11.06 -21.28 -14.37
C ASP A 72 -11.20 -22.76 -14.00
N LEU A 73 -10.83 -23.16 -12.79
CA LEU A 73 -11.10 -24.51 -12.28
C LEU A 73 -12.60 -24.78 -12.19
N MET A 74 -13.39 -23.84 -11.66
CA MET A 74 -14.85 -23.96 -11.62
C MET A 74 -15.46 -24.04 -13.02
N LYS A 75 -15.00 -23.22 -13.96
CA LYS A 75 -15.45 -23.28 -15.37
C LYS A 75 -15.09 -24.61 -16.02
N SER A 76 -13.92 -25.16 -15.72
CA SER A 76 -13.48 -26.48 -16.22
C SER A 76 -14.34 -27.62 -15.67
N LEU A 77 -14.72 -27.55 -14.39
CA LEU A 77 -15.60 -28.54 -13.75
C LEU A 77 -17.07 -28.42 -14.15
N LEU A 78 -17.53 -27.21 -14.50
CA LEU A 78 -18.90 -26.96 -14.93
C LEU A 78 -19.10 -27.22 -16.43
N LYS A 79 -18.02 -27.37 -17.20
CA LYS A 79 -18.09 -27.77 -18.60
C LYS A 79 -18.52 -29.25 -18.65
N PRO A 80 -19.70 -29.57 -19.21
CA PRO A 80 -20.13 -30.97 -19.33
C PRO A 80 -19.21 -31.77 -20.26
#